data_AF-A0A8J2AMG0-F1
#
_entry.id   AF-A0A8J2AMG0-F1
#
_cell.length_a   1.000
_cell.length_b   1.000
_cell.length_c   1.000
_cell.angle_alpha   90.00
_cell.angle_beta   90.00
_cell.angle_gamma   90.00
#
_symmetry.space_group_name_H-M   'P 1'
#
loop_
_entity.id
_entity.type
_entity.pdbx_description
1 polymer ?
#
loop_
_entity_poly.entity_id
_entity_poly.type
_entity_poly.pdbx_seq_one_letter_code
_entity_poly.pdbx_strand_id
1 'polypeptide(L)'
;MSSFPVEYQDWILLIITFTALFTFVFPFYLTGLSNAQARHLGQYLQRRLLLFYAVGTACNVTFLILVLAILPDWDLHSYLEHIGIGIEEVMSHLNVMASSGLVLFLFFIIFALKDRIKILLGIENQPLFRISFKDCCGLGGSDKAIEVYVYKVEELGAGSIMRANDLFIECALGSNETVRTRVHKGAGSGAMIKEYMQLNFDPGEEEDKLFVYCRHQDLLSSATIGTLELSTNDVKQIIEVDDIQEFRLFPQGKISMSIGYVDTAEVEAEDGGPAPSGWRKLLNTC
;
A
#
# COMPACT_ATOMS: atom_id res chain seq x y z
N MET A 1 -50.71 -37.08 -30.38
CA MET A 1 -49.60 -37.02 -29.42
C MET A 1 -49.08 -35.59 -29.45
N SER A 2 -49.38 -34.81 -28.43
CA SER A 2 -48.85 -33.46 -28.28
C SER A 2 -47.37 -33.57 -27.93
N SER A 3 -46.50 -33.06 -28.80
CA SER A 3 -45.09 -32.85 -28.46
C SER A 3 -45.04 -31.86 -27.30
N PHE A 4 -44.66 -32.33 -26.11
CA PHE A 4 -44.31 -31.42 -25.03
C PHE A 4 -43.11 -30.59 -25.49
N PRO A 5 -43.04 -29.29 -25.14
CA PRO A 5 -41.87 -28.49 -25.51
C PRO A 5 -40.65 -29.09 -24.82
N VAL A 6 -39.59 -29.36 -25.58
CA VAL A 6 -38.33 -30.00 -25.14
C VAL A 6 -37.80 -29.35 -23.86
N GLU A 7 -37.92 -28.02 -23.76
CA GLU A 7 -37.51 -27.21 -22.61
C GLU A 7 -38.12 -27.68 -21.27
N TYR A 8 -39.37 -28.14 -21.22
CA TYR A 8 -39.99 -28.60 -19.97
C TYR A 8 -39.39 -29.92 -19.46
N GLN A 9 -38.93 -30.78 -20.37
CA GLN A 9 -38.32 -32.06 -20.00
C GLN A 9 -36.95 -31.82 -19.34
N ASP A 10 -36.19 -30.85 -19.84
CA ASP A 10 -34.89 -30.45 -19.29
C ASP A 10 -35.01 -29.95 -17.85
N TRP A 11 -36.01 -29.10 -17.58
CA TRP A 11 -36.27 -28.60 -16.23
C TRP A 11 -36.61 -29.72 -15.24
N ILE A 12 -37.37 -30.73 -15.67
CA ILE A 12 -37.71 -31.88 -14.83
C ILE A 12 -36.44 -32.66 -14.46
N LEU A 13 -35.60 -32.97 -15.45
CA LEU A 13 -34.34 -33.69 -15.24
C LEU A 13 -33.37 -32.90 -14.36
N LEU A 14 -33.32 -31.58 -14.54
CA LEU A 14 -32.55 -30.68 -13.69
C LEU A 14 -33.01 -30.76 -12.24
N ILE A 15 -34.31 -30.62 -11.97
CA ILE A 15 -34.87 -30.69 -10.61
C ILE A 15 -34.56 -32.03 -9.95
N ILE A 16 -34.66 -33.14 -10.69
CA ILE A 16 -34.36 -34.48 -10.17
C ILE A 16 -32.88 -34.61 -9.83
N THR A 17 -32.01 -34.13 -10.70
CA THR A 17 -30.56 -34.16 -10.49
C THR A 17 -30.19 -33.33 -9.24
N PHE A 18 -30.78 -32.15 -9.08
CA PHE A 18 -30.60 -31.34 -7.87
C PHE A 18 -31.17 -32.01 -6.61
N THR A 19 -32.32 -32.67 -6.71
CA THR A 19 -32.92 -33.40 -5.58
C THR A 19 -32.06 -34.59 -5.18
N ALA A 20 -31.50 -35.31 -6.15
CA ALA A 20 -30.58 -36.40 -5.91
C ALA A 20 -29.31 -35.90 -5.21
N LEU A 21 -28.70 -34.82 -5.72
CA LEU A 21 -27.54 -34.18 -5.12
C LEU A 21 -27.85 -33.68 -3.69
N PHE A 22 -29.00 -33.02 -3.51
CA PHE A 22 -29.44 -32.54 -2.20
C PHE A 22 -29.58 -33.70 -1.21
N THR A 23 -30.11 -34.84 -1.63
CA THR A 23 -30.23 -36.04 -0.79
C THR A 23 -28.86 -36.50 -0.26
N PHE A 24 -27.80 -36.41 -1.07
CA PHE A 24 -26.44 -36.76 -0.63
C PHE A 24 -25.82 -35.73 0.34
N VAL A 25 -26.15 -34.45 0.15
CA VAL A 25 -25.64 -33.35 0.99
C VAL A 25 -26.49 -33.15 2.26
N PHE A 26 -27.70 -33.69 2.29
CA PHE A 26 -28.70 -33.47 3.34
C PHE A 26 -28.20 -33.74 4.77
N PRO A 27 -27.44 -34.81 5.07
CA PRO A 27 -26.92 -35.03 6.42
C PRO A 27 -25.99 -33.91 6.89
N PHE A 28 -25.14 -33.40 5.99
CA PHE A 28 -24.22 -32.31 6.30
C PHE A 28 -24.97 -30.98 6.50
N TYR A 29 -25.96 -30.71 5.64
CA TYR A 29 -26.81 -29.54 5.77
C TYR A 29 -27.52 -29.53 7.14
N LEU A 30 -28.10 -30.66 7.57
CA LEU A 30 -28.76 -30.80 8.86
C LEU A 30 -27.82 -30.56 10.05
N THR A 31 -26.54 -30.95 9.96
CA THR A 31 -25.57 -30.72 11.03
C THR A 31 -25.18 -29.25 11.21
N GLY A 32 -25.28 -28.44 10.15
CA GLY A 32 -24.97 -27.00 10.19
C GLY A 32 -26.10 -26.12 10.73
N LEU A 33 -27.32 -26.64 10.89
CA LEU A 33 -28.47 -25.87 11.36
C LEU A 33 -28.40 -25.61 12.87
N SER A 34 -28.94 -24.46 13.31
CA SER A 34 -28.98 -24.06 14.73
C SER A 34 -29.98 -24.87 15.57
N ASN A 35 -30.99 -25.48 14.94
CA ASN A 35 -32.04 -26.23 15.63
C ASN A 35 -31.51 -27.54 16.25
N ALA A 36 -31.73 -27.73 17.55
CA ALA A 36 -31.27 -28.91 18.29
C ALA A 36 -31.80 -30.23 17.71
N GLN A 37 -33.07 -30.27 17.32
CA GLN A 37 -33.69 -31.46 16.71
C GLN A 37 -33.06 -31.83 15.36
N ALA A 38 -32.79 -30.84 14.51
CA ALA A 38 -32.15 -31.04 13.21
C ALA A 38 -30.72 -31.57 13.38
N ARG A 39 -29.97 -31.05 14.36
CA ARG A 39 -28.64 -31.55 14.72
C ARG A 39 -28.66 -32.99 15.23
N HIS A 40 -29.62 -33.34 16.10
CA HIS A 40 -29.77 -34.72 16.57
C HIS A 40 -30.06 -35.69 15.42
N LEU A 41 -30.93 -35.29 14.48
CA LEU A 41 -31.20 -36.08 13.28
C LEU A 41 -29.96 -36.18 12.38
N GLY A 42 -29.25 -35.08 12.15
CA GLY A 42 -27.99 -35.07 11.39
C GLY A 42 -26.94 -35.99 12.00
N GLN A 43 -26.74 -35.94 13.32
CA GLN A 43 -25.83 -36.84 14.04
C GLN A 43 -26.25 -38.31 13.96
N TYR A 44 -27.56 -38.59 14.02
CA TYR A 44 -28.08 -39.95 13.86
C TYR A 44 -27.82 -40.50 12.45
N LEU A 45 -28.08 -39.69 11.42
CA LEU A 45 -27.79 -40.04 10.02
C LEU A 45 -26.29 -40.21 9.79
N GLN A 46 -25.45 -39.34 10.35
CA GLN A 46 -24.00 -39.41 10.24
C GLN A 46 -23.41 -40.69 10.87
N ARG A 47 -24.00 -41.20 11.96
CA ARG A 47 -23.61 -42.51 12.53
C ARG A 47 -23.93 -43.69 11.62
N ARG A 48 -24.87 -43.54 10.70
CA ARG A 48 -25.32 -44.57 9.75
C ARG A 48 -25.10 -44.14 8.30
N LEU A 49 -24.06 -43.36 8.05
CA LEU A 49 -23.83 -42.68 6.78
C LEU A 49 -23.80 -43.66 5.59
N LEU A 50 -23.15 -44.82 5.75
CA LEU A 50 -23.08 -45.85 4.70
C LEU A 50 -24.48 -46.38 4.34
N LEU A 51 -25.30 -46.71 5.35
CA LEU A 51 -26.67 -47.17 5.13
C LEU A 51 -27.52 -46.07 4.49
N PHE A 52 -27.38 -44.83 4.96
CA PHE A 52 -28.08 -43.68 4.39
C PHE A 52 -27.72 -43.49 2.91
N TYR A 53 -26.43 -43.55 2.54
CA TYR A 53 -26.03 -43.46 1.14
C TYR A 53 -26.46 -44.64 0.29
N ALA A 54 -26.42 -45.87 0.83
CA ALA A 54 -26.92 -47.03 0.10
C ALA A 54 -28.43 -46.90 -0.22
N VAL A 55 -29.23 -46.53 0.79
CA VAL A 55 -30.68 -46.31 0.63
C VAL A 55 -30.96 -45.10 -0.26
N GLY A 56 -30.26 -43.98 -0.05
CA GLY A 56 -30.39 -42.76 -0.84
C GLY A 56 -30.06 -42.99 -2.31
N THR A 57 -28.98 -43.70 -2.62
CA THR A 57 -28.62 -44.11 -3.99
C THR A 57 -29.70 -45.00 -4.59
N ALA A 58 -30.19 -46.01 -3.86
CA ALA A 58 -31.27 -46.88 -4.36
C ALA A 58 -32.54 -46.08 -4.70
N CYS A 59 -32.98 -45.20 -3.79
CA CYS A 59 -34.14 -44.33 -4.02
C CYS A 59 -33.92 -43.38 -5.21
N ASN A 60 -32.76 -42.73 -5.31
CA ASN A 60 -32.44 -41.82 -6.41
C ASN A 60 -32.41 -42.54 -7.76
N VAL A 61 -31.80 -43.72 -7.83
CA VAL A 61 -31.75 -44.54 -9.05
C VAL A 61 -33.16 -45.01 -9.46
N THR A 62 -33.96 -45.50 -8.51
CA THR A 62 -35.35 -45.90 -8.80
C THR A 62 -36.18 -44.72 -9.29
N PHE A 63 -36.04 -43.55 -8.66
CA PHE A 63 -36.78 -42.35 -9.06
C PHE A 63 -36.34 -41.84 -10.44
N LEU A 64 -35.04 -41.86 -10.73
CA LEU A 64 -34.50 -41.51 -12.04
C LEU A 64 -35.02 -42.45 -13.14
N ILE A 65 -34.98 -43.77 -12.92
CA ILE A 65 -35.51 -44.77 -13.88
C ILE A 65 -37.00 -44.54 -14.10
N LEU A 66 -37.77 -44.26 -13.05
CA LEU A 66 -39.19 -43.98 -13.16
C LEU A 66 -39.47 -42.72 -14.01
N VAL A 67 -38.68 -41.66 -13.81
CA VAL A 67 -38.87 -40.43 -14.60
C VAL A 67 -38.45 -40.62 -16.05
N LEU A 68 -37.32 -41.30 -16.31
CA LEU A 68 -36.91 -41.65 -17.68
C LEU A 68 -37.95 -42.53 -18.38
N ALA A 69 -38.63 -43.44 -17.65
CA ALA A 69 -39.72 -44.23 -18.21
C ALA A 69 -40.97 -43.40 -18.56
N ILE A 70 -41.17 -42.23 -17.92
CA ILE A 70 -42.29 -41.33 -18.20
C ILE A 70 -41.96 -40.36 -19.35
N LEU A 71 -40.68 -40.00 -19.54
CA LEU A 71 -40.20 -39.10 -20.58
C LEU A 71 -39.87 -39.89 -21.87
N PRO A 72 -40.71 -39.83 -22.92
CA PRO A 72 -40.56 -40.68 -24.10
C PRO A 72 -39.36 -40.32 -24.98
N ASP A 73 -38.81 -39.12 -24.84
CA ASP A 73 -37.76 -38.58 -25.72
C ASP A 73 -36.35 -38.66 -25.10
N TRP A 74 -36.22 -39.22 -23.88
CA TRP A 74 -34.96 -39.26 -23.14
C TRP A 74 -34.44 -40.67 -22.93
N ASP A 75 -33.25 -40.94 -23.48
CA ASP A 75 -32.47 -42.13 -23.18
C ASP A 75 -31.50 -41.88 -22.02
N LEU A 76 -31.19 -42.94 -21.26
CA LEU A 76 -30.19 -42.91 -20.19
C LEU A 76 -28.82 -42.43 -20.71
N HIS A 77 -28.47 -42.77 -21.94
CA HIS A 77 -27.23 -42.34 -22.58
C HIS A 77 -27.17 -40.82 -22.75
N SER A 78 -28.22 -40.23 -23.32
CA SER A 78 -28.33 -38.78 -23.50
C SER A 78 -28.31 -38.04 -22.16
N TYR A 79 -28.96 -38.58 -21.13
CA TYR A 79 -28.90 -38.01 -19.78
C TYR A 79 -27.47 -37.99 -19.22
N LEU A 80 -26.73 -39.10 -19.34
CA LEU A 80 -25.34 -39.18 -18.88
C LEU A 80 -24.41 -38.24 -19.66
N GLU A 81 -24.63 -38.07 -20.96
CA GLU A 81 -23.90 -37.11 -21.79
C GLU A 81 -24.11 -35.67 -21.30
N HIS A 82 -25.36 -35.29 -21.02
CA HIS A 82 -25.69 -33.95 -20.48
C HIS A 82 -25.07 -33.71 -19.10
N ILE A 83 -25.03 -34.72 -18.22
CA ILE A 83 -24.30 -34.62 -16.95
C ILE A 83 -22.81 -34.42 -17.21
N GLY A 84 -22.23 -35.14 -18.18
CA GLY A 84 -20.82 -35.02 -18.57
C GLY A 84 -20.47 -33.58 -18.97
N ILE A 85 -21.27 -32.99 -19.86
CA ILE A 85 -21.13 -31.59 -20.29
C ILE A 85 -21.26 -30.64 -19.10
N GLY A 86 -22.23 -30.88 -18.21
CA GLY A 86 -22.41 -30.06 -17.00
C GLY A 86 -21.20 -30.11 -16.06
N ILE A 87 -20.61 -31.30 -15.86
CA ILE A 87 -19.39 -31.46 -15.05
C ILE A 87 -18.21 -30.74 -15.70
N GLU A 88 -18.06 -30.86 -17.03
CA GLU A 88 -17.01 -30.16 -17.78
C GLU A 88 -17.11 -28.64 -17.63
N GLU A 89 -18.31 -28.07 -17.76
CA GLU A 89 -18.55 -26.64 -17.59
C GLU A 89 -18.24 -26.18 -16.16
N VAL A 90 -18.66 -26.94 -15.15
CA VAL A 90 -18.35 -26.64 -13.74
C VAL A 90 -16.84 -26.69 -13.50
N MET A 91 -16.12 -27.67 -14.05
CA MET A 91 -14.66 -27.78 -13.91
C MET A 91 -13.94 -26.65 -14.64
N SER A 92 -14.44 -26.21 -15.80
CA SER A 92 -13.95 -25.05 -16.53
C SER A 92 -14.08 -23.78 -15.68
N HIS A 93 -15.26 -23.52 -15.11
CA HIS A 93 -15.48 -22.39 -14.22
C HIS A 93 -14.65 -22.46 -12.94
N LEU A 94 -14.49 -23.64 -12.34
CA LEU A 94 -13.66 -23.83 -11.16
C LEU A 94 -12.19 -23.52 -11.48
N ASN A 95 -11.69 -23.88 -12.66
CA ASN A 95 -10.34 -23.55 -13.11
C ASN A 95 -10.15 -22.03 -13.30
N VAL A 96 -11.14 -21.34 -13.88
CA VAL A 96 -11.14 -19.87 -13.99
C VAL A 96 -11.16 -19.20 -12.61
N MET A 97 -11.98 -19.72 -11.68
CA MET A 97 -12.04 -19.23 -10.30
C MET A 97 -10.73 -19.46 -9.55
N ALA A 98 -10.10 -20.64 -9.70
CA ALA A 98 -8.83 -20.96 -9.06
C ALA A 98 -7.67 -20.10 -9.60
N SER A 99 -7.58 -19.93 -10.93
CA SER A 99 -6.54 -19.10 -11.56
C SER A 99 -6.69 -17.62 -11.21
N SER A 100 -7.91 -17.07 -11.24
CA SER A 100 -8.15 -15.69 -10.79
C SER A 100 -7.91 -15.50 -9.29
N GLY A 101 -8.30 -16.47 -8.46
CA GLY A 101 -8.00 -16.47 -7.03
C GLY A 101 -6.50 -16.49 -6.73
N LEU A 102 -5.72 -17.27 -7.49
CA LEU A 102 -4.26 -17.30 -7.39
C LEU A 102 -3.64 -15.93 -7.72
N VAL A 103 -4.11 -15.28 -8.79
CA VAL A 103 -3.62 -13.94 -9.18
C VAL A 103 -3.89 -12.94 -8.07
N LEU A 104 -5.12 -12.90 -7.52
CA LEU A 104 -5.46 -12.01 -6.40
C LEU A 104 -4.63 -12.31 -5.15
N PHE A 105 -4.37 -13.58 -4.86
CA PHE A 105 -3.54 -13.99 -3.74
C PHE A 105 -2.07 -13.53 -3.90
N LEU A 106 -1.51 -13.63 -5.11
CA LEU A 106 -0.18 -13.10 -5.40
C LEU A 106 -0.12 -11.58 -5.24
N PHE A 107 -1.11 -10.85 -5.75
CA PHE A 107 -1.22 -9.41 -5.53
C PHE A 107 -1.30 -9.06 -4.04
N PHE A 108 -2.08 -9.83 -3.27
CA PHE A 108 -2.19 -9.66 -1.83
C PHE A 108 -0.85 -9.88 -1.13
N ILE A 109 -0.10 -10.93 -1.48
CA ILE A 109 1.25 -11.17 -0.93
C ILE A 109 2.19 -10.00 -1.24
N ILE A 110 2.22 -9.55 -2.49
CA ILE A 110 3.07 -8.42 -2.91
C ILE A 110 2.72 -7.17 -2.11
N PHE A 111 1.42 -6.89 -1.94
CA PHE A 111 0.94 -5.74 -1.18
C PHE A 111 1.27 -5.84 0.31
N ALA A 112 1.08 -7.02 0.91
CA ALA A 112 1.39 -7.29 2.31
C ALA A 112 2.89 -7.23 2.61
N LEU A 113 3.74 -7.63 1.64
CA LEU A 113 5.20 -7.64 1.79
C LEU A 113 5.89 -6.40 1.23
N LYS A 114 5.15 -5.39 0.75
CA LYS A 114 5.72 -4.23 0.06
C LYS A 114 6.84 -3.55 0.85
N ASP A 115 6.71 -3.42 2.17
CA ASP A 115 7.69 -2.73 3.00
C ASP A 115 8.96 -3.59 3.19
N ARG A 116 8.80 -4.92 3.29
CA ARG A 116 9.93 -5.85 3.34
C ARG A 116 10.66 -5.90 2.00
N ILE A 117 9.94 -5.83 0.88
CA ILE A 117 10.53 -5.76 -0.45
C ILE A 117 11.30 -4.46 -0.64
N LYS A 118 10.76 -3.31 -0.19
CA LYS A 118 11.45 -2.01 -0.23
C LYS A 118 12.77 -2.04 0.54
N ILE A 119 12.76 -2.62 1.74
CA ILE A 119 13.95 -2.83 2.56
C ILE A 119 14.96 -3.73 1.83
N LEU A 120 14.52 -4.86 1.29
CA LEU A 120 15.39 -5.84 0.64
C LEU A 120 16.01 -5.32 -0.67
N LEU A 121 15.31 -4.42 -1.37
CA LEU A 121 15.84 -3.71 -2.53
C LEU A 121 16.87 -2.62 -2.17
N GLY A 122 17.18 -2.43 -0.88
CA GLY A 122 18.14 -1.43 -0.43
C GLY A 122 17.62 0.01 -0.58
N ILE A 123 16.30 0.19 -0.75
CA ILE A 123 15.65 1.49 -0.84
C ILE A 123 15.38 1.97 0.60
N GLU A 124 16.40 1.97 1.44
CA GLU A 124 16.27 2.34 2.85
C GLU A 124 16.43 3.85 3.09
N ASN A 125 16.95 4.61 2.11
CA ASN A 125 17.36 6.00 2.34
C ASN A 125 16.77 7.05 1.39
N GLN A 126 15.92 6.67 0.44
CA GLN A 126 15.16 7.64 -0.35
C GLN A 126 13.76 7.10 -0.63
N PRO A 127 12.69 7.90 -0.44
CA PRO A 127 11.37 7.56 -0.92
C PRO A 127 11.32 7.71 -2.45
N LEU A 128 12.14 6.94 -3.19
CA LEU A 128 12.17 6.96 -4.66
C LEU A 128 10.83 6.56 -5.30
N PHE A 129 9.92 5.95 -4.51
CA PHE A 129 8.57 5.60 -4.95
C PHE A 129 7.54 5.94 -3.88
N ARG A 130 7.24 7.23 -3.70
CA ARG A 130 5.97 7.68 -3.13
C ARG A 130 5.07 8.09 -4.30
N ILE A 131 4.38 7.11 -4.89
CA ILE A 131 3.29 7.40 -5.83
C ILE A 131 2.13 7.87 -4.96
N SER A 132 1.93 9.17 -4.83
CA SER A 132 0.69 9.67 -4.24
C SER A 132 -0.42 9.46 -5.26
N PHE A 133 -1.61 9.06 -4.80
CA PHE A 133 -2.76 8.96 -5.69
C PHE A 133 -3.08 10.32 -6.35
N LYS A 134 -2.71 11.42 -5.67
CA LYS A 134 -2.78 12.80 -6.19
C LYS A 134 -1.91 12.97 -7.45
N ASP A 135 -0.70 12.39 -7.47
CA ASP A 135 0.22 12.44 -8.61
C ASP A 135 -0.32 11.65 -9.80
N CYS A 136 -0.94 10.50 -9.55
CA CYS A 136 -1.60 9.72 -10.61
C CYS A 136 -2.80 10.44 -11.24
N CYS A 137 -3.48 11.29 -10.49
CA CYS A 137 -4.66 12.02 -10.96
C CYS A 137 -4.34 13.39 -11.57
N GLY A 138 -3.07 13.80 -11.65
CA GLY A 138 -2.67 15.08 -12.22
C GLY A 138 -3.20 16.31 -11.46
N LEU A 139 -3.62 16.12 -10.20
CA LEU A 139 -4.05 17.19 -9.31
C LEU A 139 -2.82 17.78 -8.62
N GLY A 140 -1.92 18.38 -9.40
CA GLY A 140 -0.72 19.03 -8.88
C GLY A 140 -1.10 20.16 -7.93
N GLY A 141 -0.48 20.17 -6.74
CA GLY A 141 -0.54 21.32 -5.83
C GLY A 141 0.19 22.53 -6.41
N SER A 142 -0.05 23.72 -5.85
CA SER A 142 0.77 24.88 -6.17
C SER A 142 2.07 24.81 -5.37
N ASP A 143 3.05 24.10 -5.91
CA ASP A 143 4.37 23.98 -5.30
C ASP A 143 5.04 25.36 -5.24
N LYS A 144 5.44 25.80 -4.04
CA LYS A 144 6.20 27.03 -3.83
C LYS A 144 7.64 26.69 -3.49
N ALA A 145 8.61 27.29 -4.16
CA ALA A 145 10.00 27.08 -3.82
C ALA A 145 10.35 27.78 -2.49
N ILE A 146 10.99 27.06 -1.57
CA ILE A 146 11.53 27.58 -0.31
C ILE A 146 13.06 27.46 -0.33
N GLU A 147 13.73 28.41 0.31
CA GLU A 147 15.17 28.39 0.56
C GLU A 147 15.42 28.02 2.02
N VAL A 148 16.22 26.98 2.24
CA VAL A 148 16.74 26.60 3.56
C VAL A 148 18.18 27.07 3.65
N TYR A 149 18.43 28.11 4.44
CA TYR A 149 19.77 28.65 4.67
C TYR A 149 20.34 28.08 5.97
N VAL A 150 21.44 27.36 5.87
CA VAL A 150 22.12 26.77 7.02
C VAL A 150 23.36 27.55 7.38
N TYR A 151 23.34 28.15 8.58
CA TYR A 151 24.41 29.04 9.03
C TYR A 151 25.55 28.28 9.71
N LYS A 152 25.27 27.57 10.81
CA LYS A 152 26.27 26.83 11.59
C LYS A 152 25.67 25.61 12.27
N VAL A 153 26.54 24.65 12.61
CA VAL A 153 26.20 23.48 13.42
C VAL A 153 27.20 23.37 14.57
N GLU A 154 26.71 23.09 15.77
CA GLU A 154 27.50 23.06 17.01
C GLU A 154 27.12 21.84 17.87
N GLU A 155 28.00 21.49 18.82
CA GLU A 155 27.77 20.45 19.84
C GLU A 155 27.42 19.05 19.28
N LEU A 156 27.87 18.71 18.07
CA LEU A 156 27.64 17.40 17.48
C LEU A 156 28.45 16.30 18.17
N GLY A 157 27.87 15.10 18.25
CA GLY A 157 28.58 13.89 18.64
C GLY A 157 29.69 13.51 17.64
N ALA A 158 30.67 12.74 18.09
CA ALA A 158 31.69 12.17 17.21
C ALA A 158 31.06 11.03 16.37
N GLY A 159 31.09 11.17 15.04
CA GLY A 159 30.65 10.12 14.12
C GLY A 159 31.66 8.98 13.99
N SER A 160 32.94 9.24 14.26
CA SER A 160 34.00 8.24 14.35
C SER A 160 34.91 8.53 15.55
N ILE A 161 35.34 7.47 16.25
CA ILE A 161 36.19 7.60 17.45
C ILE A 161 37.59 8.14 17.09
N MET A 162 38.08 7.83 15.89
CA MET A 162 39.48 8.04 15.51
C MET A 162 39.71 9.29 14.64
N ARG A 163 38.64 9.93 14.15
CA ARG A 163 38.73 11.01 13.16
C ARG A 163 37.76 12.13 13.50
N ALA A 164 38.18 13.38 13.27
CA ALA A 164 37.27 14.51 13.29
C ALA A 164 36.17 14.35 12.21
N ASN A 165 34.96 14.81 12.52
CA ASN A 165 33.85 14.70 11.59
C ASN A 165 34.10 15.54 10.33
N ASP A 166 33.99 14.91 9.16
CA ASP A 166 33.80 15.58 7.88
C ASP A 166 32.28 15.76 7.68
N LEU A 167 31.79 16.99 7.87
CA LEU A 167 30.35 17.26 8.00
C LEU A 167 29.73 17.73 6.70
N PHE A 168 28.55 17.24 6.39
CA PHE A 168 27.64 17.84 5.40
C PHE A 168 26.20 17.73 5.90
N ILE A 169 25.33 18.56 5.35
CA ILE A 169 23.92 18.62 5.71
C ILE A 169 23.10 18.16 4.52
N GLU A 170 22.13 17.30 4.79
CA GLU A 170 21.20 16.77 3.80
C GLU A 170 19.78 17.13 4.22
N CYS A 171 19.06 17.82 3.34
CA CYS A 171 17.67 18.20 3.55
C CYS A 171 16.77 17.40 2.62
N ALA A 172 15.67 16.88 3.18
CA ALA A 172 14.65 16.14 2.45
C ALA A 172 13.27 16.61 2.91
N LEU A 173 12.43 17.05 1.98
CA LEU A 173 11.07 17.52 2.26
C LEU A 173 10.09 16.71 1.44
N GLY A 174 9.28 15.87 2.08
CA GLY A 174 8.21 15.15 1.39
C GLY A 174 8.70 14.29 0.22
N SER A 175 8.23 14.62 -0.98
CA SER A 175 8.59 13.97 -2.26
C SER A 175 9.78 14.61 -3.00
N ASN A 176 10.38 15.68 -2.45
CA ASN A 176 11.52 16.34 -3.09
C ASN A 176 12.75 15.42 -3.18
N GLU A 177 13.58 15.70 -4.19
CA GLU A 177 14.94 15.16 -4.23
C GLU A 177 15.73 15.67 -3.02
N THR A 178 16.54 14.78 -2.43
CA THR A 178 17.40 15.12 -1.29
C THR A 178 18.51 16.08 -1.75
N VAL A 179 18.54 17.28 -1.17
CA VAL A 179 19.57 18.29 -1.48
C VAL A 179 20.65 18.27 -0.39
N ARG A 180 21.91 18.51 -0.78
CA ARG A 180 23.06 18.39 0.12
C ARG A 180 23.99 19.60 0.02
N THR A 181 24.55 20.01 1.15
CA THR A 181 25.64 21.00 1.21
C THR A 181 26.97 20.38 0.80
N ARG A 182 27.99 21.22 0.60
CA ARG A 182 29.38 20.76 0.49
C ARG A 182 29.86 20.14 1.81
N VAL A 183 30.91 19.32 1.69
CA VAL A 183 31.53 18.65 2.84
C VAL A 183 32.60 19.53 3.48
N HIS A 184 32.45 19.81 4.77
CA HIS A 184 33.40 20.56 5.60
C HIS A 184 34.33 19.59 6.31
N LYS A 185 35.55 19.45 5.77
CA LYS A 185 36.55 18.49 6.28
C LYS A 185 37.11 18.91 7.63
N GLY A 186 37.28 17.95 8.53
CA GLY A 186 37.91 18.14 9.84
C GLY A 186 37.16 19.10 10.76
N ALA A 187 35.84 19.22 10.60
CA ALA A 187 35.01 20.11 11.41
C ALA A 187 34.95 19.72 12.90
N GLY A 188 35.08 18.43 13.22
CA GLY A 188 34.99 17.97 14.61
C GLY A 188 33.57 18.10 15.16
N SER A 189 33.37 18.81 16.26
CA SER A 189 32.06 18.95 16.92
C SER A 189 31.15 20.03 16.32
N GLY A 190 31.62 20.81 15.34
CA GLY A 190 30.83 21.87 14.71
C GLY A 190 31.49 22.52 13.50
N ALA A 191 30.71 23.17 12.65
CA ALA A 191 31.19 23.88 11.46
C ALA A 191 30.33 25.09 11.13
N MET A 192 30.96 26.11 10.55
CA MET A 192 30.27 27.18 9.83
C MET A 192 30.02 26.72 8.40
N ILE A 193 28.74 26.58 8.02
CA ILE A 193 28.34 26.05 6.71
C ILE A 193 28.09 27.22 5.74
N LYS A 194 27.19 28.13 6.11
CA LYS A 194 26.79 29.32 5.32
C LYS A 194 26.37 28.97 3.89
N GLU A 195 25.59 27.91 3.71
CA GLU A 195 25.07 27.48 2.40
C GLU A 195 23.54 27.49 2.41
N TYR A 196 22.92 27.72 1.26
CA TYR A 196 21.47 27.62 1.06
C TYR A 196 21.12 26.48 0.12
N MET A 197 19.93 25.91 0.29
CA MET A 197 19.36 24.84 -0.53
C MET A 197 17.93 25.21 -0.91
N GLN A 198 17.50 24.86 -2.11
CA GLN A 198 16.13 25.12 -2.58
C GLN A 198 15.33 23.82 -2.58
N LEU A 199 14.10 23.87 -2.09
CA LEU A 199 13.16 22.75 -2.03
C LEU A 199 11.77 23.21 -2.48
N ASN A 200 10.95 22.33 -3.06
CA ASN A 200 9.56 22.64 -3.38
C ASN A 200 8.67 22.34 -2.17
N PHE A 201 7.81 23.28 -1.79
CA PHE A 201 6.95 23.18 -0.62
C PHE A 201 5.49 23.39 -1.04
N ASP A 202 4.66 22.36 -0.83
CA ASP A 202 3.21 22.48 -0.93
C ASP A 202 2.63 22.76 0.47
N PRO A 203 2.15 23.98 0.78
CA PRO A 203 1.54 24.28 2.07
C PRO A 203 0.23 23.50 2.30
N GLY A 204 -0.37 22.90 1.27
CA GLY A 204 -1.54 22.05 1.38
C GLY A 204 -1.25 20.63 1.89
N GLU A 205 -0.01 20.17 1.86
CA GLU A 205 0.36 18.81 2.27
C GLU A 205 0.79 18.76 3.74
N GLU A 206 -0.18 18.49 4.61
CA GLU A 206 0.04 18.40 6.07
C GLU A 206 0.81 17.14 6.50
N GLU A 207 0.82 16.09 5.68
CA GLU A 207 1.53 14.83 5.98
C GLU A 207 3.04 14.93 5.75
N ASP A 208 3.47 15.95 5.00
CA ASP A 208 4.87 16.12 4.66
C ASP A 208 5.67 16.68 5.83
N LYS A 209 6.96 16.33 5.84
CA LYS A 209 7.90 16.70 6.88
C LYS A 209 9.23 17.06 6.27
N LEU A 210 9.84 18.10 6.80
CA LEU A 210 11.21 18.49 6.49
C LEU A 210 12.15 17.73 7.43
N PHE A 211 12.94 16.84 6.86
CA PHE A 211 14.03 16.18 7.55
C PHE A 211 15.34 16.89 7.22
N VAL A 212 16.07 17.26 8.26
CA VAL A 212 17.43 17.81 8.16
C VAL A 212 18.37 16.84 8.83
N TYR A 213 19.27 16.24 8.06
CA TYR A 213 20.27 15.28 8.52
C TYR A 213 21.65 15.92 8.56
N CYS A 214 22.31 15.86 9.70
CA CYS A 214 23.73 16.15 9.82
C CYS A 214 24.50 14.84 9.69
N ARG A 215 25.29 14.71 8.62
CA ARG A 215 26.01 13.47 8.29
C ARG A 215 27.52 13.64 8.34
N HIS A 216 28.20 12.59 8.79
CA HIS A 216 29.63 12.41 8.64
C HIS A 216 29.90 11.67 7.33
N GLN A 217 30.69 12.27 6.43
CA GLN A 217 31.19 11.56 5.26
C GLN A 217 32.37 10.65 5.63
N ASP A 218 32.15 9.33 5.54
CA ASP A 218 33.23 8.34 5.55
C ASP A 218 33.51 7.84 4.13
N LEU A 219 34.59 7.09 3.94
CA LEU A 219 35.04 6.58 2.63
C LEU A 219 34.04 5.61 1.99
N LEU A 220 33.33 4.82 2.80
CA LEU A 220 32.43 3.75 2.32
C LEU A 220 30.95 4.09 2.49
N SER A 221 30.59 4.84 3.52
CA SER A 221 29.20 5.18 3.85
C SER A 221 29.14 6.48 4.62
N SER A 222 28.03 7.21 4.51
CA SER A 222 27.80 8.37 5.38
C SER A 222 27.04 7.95 6.64
N ALA A 223 27.54 8.35 7.81
CA ALA A 223 26.88 8.08 9.08
C ALA A 223 26.06 9.30 9.53
N THR A 224 24.81 9.10 9.93
CA THR A 224 23.98 10.18 10.48
C THR A 224 24.39 10.46 11.93
N ILE A 225 24.78 11.69 12.21
CA ILE A 225 25.20 12.14 13.55
C ILE A 225 24.04 12.76 14.30
N GLY A 226 23.22 13.54 13.59
CA GLY A 226 22.08 14.25 14.15
C GLY A 226 20.96 14.38 13.13
N THR A 227 19.73 14.32 13.63
CA THR A 227 18.51 14.48 12.83
C THR A 227 17.62 15.53 13.45
N LEU A 228 17.00 16.35 12.60
CA LEU A 228 15.92 17.25 12.93
C LEU A 228 14.73 16.94 12.03
N GLU A 229 13.55 16.85 12.64
CA GLU A 229 12.29 16.64 11.95
C GLU A 229 11.39 17.84 12.26
N LEU A 230 10.93 18.51 11.20
CA LEU A 230 10.00 19.63 11.28
C LEU A 230 8.73 19.27 10.52
N SER A 231 7.57 19.46 11.15
CA SER A 231 6.29 19.29 10.45
C SER A 231 6.04 20.43 9.46
N THR A 232 5.17 20.23 8.47
CA THR A 232 4.72 21.30 7.56
C THR A 232 4.27 22.56 8.31
N ASN A 233 3.62 22.42 9.47
CA ASN A 233 3.18 23.56 10.28
C ASN A 233 4.35 24.31 10.93
N ASP A 234 5.37 23.59 11.40
CA ASP A 234 6.58 24.21 11.95
C ASP A 234 7.31 24.97 10.84
N VAL A 235 7.41 24.38 9.64
CA VAL A 235 8.03 25.03 8.48
C VAL A 235 7.29 26.33 8.11
N LYS A 236 5.93 26.32 8.09
CA LYS A 236 5.13 27.54 7.88
C LYS A 236 5.45 28.63 8.91
N GLN A 237 5.48 28.26 10.19
CA GLN A 237 5.77 29.21 11.26
C GLN A 237 7.18 29.79 11.17
N ILE A 238 8.17 28.98 10.81
CA ILE A 238 9.56 29.44 10.63
C ILE A 238 9.65 30.42 9.45
N ILE A 239 8.96 30.12 8.35
CA ILE A 239 8.91 30.99 7.17
C ILE A 239 8.28 32.35 7.49
N GLU A 240 7.25 32.39 8.34
CA GLU A 240 6.60 33.64 8.75
C GLU A 240 7.51 34.54 9.59
N VAL A 241 8.46 33.97 10.34
CA VAL A 241 9.38 34.72 11.20
C VAL A 241 10.55 35.31 10.40
N ASP A 242 11.00 34.66 9.32
CA ASP A 242 12.13 35.06 8.46
C ASP A 242 13.43 35.43 9.23
N ASP A 243 13.69 34.73 10.34
CA ASP A 243 14.89 34.92 11.17
C ASP A 243 15.67 33.61 11.35
N ILE A 244 16.96 33.73 11.70
CA ILE A 244 17.81 32.58 11.99
C ILE A 244 17.40 32.01 13.35
N GLN A 245 16.94 30.76 13.34
CA GLN A 245 16.53 30.05 14.54
C GLN A 245 17.51 28.92 14.87
N GLU A 246 17.65 28.63 16.16
CA GLU A 246 18.46 27.52 16.66
C GLU A 246 17.57 26.31 16.99
N PHE A 247 17.82 25.19 16.32
CA PHE A 247 17.12 23.94 16.54
C PHE A 247 18.03 22.92 17.20
N ARG A 248 17.47 22.07 18.07
CA ARG A 248 18.20 20.96 18.68
C ARG A 248 18.11 19.72 17.80
N LEU A 249 19.26 19.10 17.55
CA LEU A 249 19.37 17.84 16.82
C LEU A 249 19.23 16.66 17.78
N PHE A 250 18.58 15.59 17.34
CA PHE A 250 18.56 14.31 18.05
C PHE A 250 19.68 13.39 17.53
N PRO A 251 20.46 12.71 18.38
CA PRO A 251 20.38 12.68 19.85
C PRO A 251 21.07 13.87 20.55
N GLN A 252 22.01 14.54 19.89
CA GLN A 252 22.76 15.67 20.44
C GLN A 252 23.21 16.63 19.33
N GLY A 253 23.23 17.93 19.63
CA GLY A 253 23.74 18.99 18.76
C GLY A 253 22.76 20.13 18.58
N LYS A 254 23.23 21.21 17.96
CA LYS A 254 22.43 22.39 17.60
C LYS A 254 22.73 22.79 16.17
N ILE A 255 21.69 23.18 15.43
CA ILE A 255 21.79 23.73 14.08
C ILE A 255 21.15 25.10 14.06
N SER A 256 21.86 26.10 13.53
CA SER A 256 21.31 27.43 13.27
C SER A 256 20.96 27.53 11.80
N MET A 257 19.68 27.71 11.48
CA MET A 257 19.18 27.82 10.11
C MET A 257 17.99 28.77 10.01
N SER A 258 17.74 29.29 8.82
CA SER A 258 16.52 30.02 8.47
C SER A 258 15.86 29.36 7.26
N ILE A 259 14.54 29.50 7.16
CA ILE A 259 13.75 29.02 6.03
C ILE A 259 12.91 30.19 5.54
N GLY A 260 12.93 30.46 4.24
CA GLY A 260 12.13 31.51 3.62
C GLY A 260 11.58 31.09 2.27
N TYR A 261 10.60 31.83 1.74
CA TYR A 261 10.18 31.64 0.35
C TYR A 261 11.26 32.14 -0.60
N VAL A 262 11.45 31.45 -1.73
CA VAL A 262 12.15 32.04 -2.87
C VAL A 262 11.24 33.15 -3.40
N ASP A 263 11.67 34.40 -3.29
CA ASP A 263 10.99 35.53 -3.93
C ASP A 263 11.02 35.34 -5.45
N THR A 264 10.01 34.65 -6.00
CA THR A 264 9.80 34.56 -7.45
C THR A 264 9.21 35.87 -8.03
N ALA A 265 8.93 36.84 -7.16
CA ALA A 265 8.36 38.13 -7.48
C ALA A 265 9.39 39.21 -7.92
N GLU A 266 10.60 38.83 -8.34
CA GLU A 266 11.49 39.76 -9.06
C GLU A 266 10.98 40.12 -10.47
N VAL A 267 9.86 39.54 -10.92
CA VAL A 267 9.19 39.90 -12.16
C VAL A 267 8.00 40.81 -11.80
N GLU A 268 8.15 42.10 -12.11
CA GLU A 268 7.17 43.21 -11.97
C GLU A 268 7.22 44.06 -10.69
N ALA A 269 8.42 44.50 -10.27
CA ALA A 269 8.54 45.70 -9.44
C ALA A 269 8.76 46.95 -10.32
N GLU A 270 7.70 47.45 -10.96
CA GLU A 270 7.56 48.89 -11.17
C GLU A 270 7.10 49.50 -9.83
N ASP A 271 7.96 50.31 -9.21
CA ASP A 271 7.72 51.15 -8.03
C ASP A 271 7.18 50.48 -6.73
N GLY A 272 8.09 49.94 -5.90
CA GLY A 272 7.85 49.79 -4.45
C GLY A 272 7.87 48.36 -3.88
N GLY A 273 8.68 47.46 -4.44
CA GLY A 273 8.78 46.07 -3.99
C GLY A 273 9.19 45.88 -2.52
N PRO A 274 8.81 44.73 -1.90
CA PRO A 274 9.16 44.40 -0.52
C PRO A 274 10.68 44.36 -0.35
N ALA A 275 11.15 44.86 0.80
CA ALA A 275 12.58 44.87 1.11
C ALA A 275 13.13 43.44 1.11
N PRO A 276 14.34 43.20 0.56
CA PRO A 276 14.93 41.87 0.53
C PRO A 276 15.05 41.31 1.95
N SER A 277 14.80 40.00 2.09
CA SER A 277 14.81 39.26 3.36
C SER A 277 16.03 39.62 4.22
N GLY A 278 15.83 39.71 5.54
CA GLY A 278 16.81 40.29 6.46
C GLY A 278 18.16 39.59 6.42
N TRP A 279 18.16 38.28 6.22
CA TRP A 279 19.37 37.46 6.15
C TRP A 279 20.17 37.63 4.85
N ARG A 280 19.53 37.96 3.71
CA ARG A 280 20.24 38.28 2.46
C ARG A 280 21.11 39.53 2.61
N LYS A 281 20.69 40.49 3.44
CA LYS A 281 21.51 41.68 3.77
C LYS A 281 22.73 41.31 4.62
N LEU A 282 22.61 40.32 5.51
CA LEU A 282 23.72 39.82 6.33
C LEU A 282 24.77 39.09 5.47
N LEU A 283 24.35 38.40 4.41
CA LEU A 283 25.28 37.78 3.45
C LEU A 283 26.09 38.82 2.67
N ASN A 284 25.46 39.92 2.26
CA ASN A 284 26.14 40.96 1.48
C ASN A 284 27.08 41.86 2.30
N THR A 285 27.08 41.73 3.64
CA THR A 285 27.92 42.53 4.54
C THR A 285 29.15 41.79 5.06
N CYS A 286 29.30 40.49 4.75
CA CYS A 286 30.46 39.67 5.09
C CYS A 286 31.33 39.41 3.86
#